data_AF-A0A2K4SEC0-F1
#
_entry.id   AF-A0A2K4SEC0-F1
#
_cell.length_a   1.000
_cell.length_b   1.000
_cell.length_c   1.000
_cell.angle_alpha   90.00
_cell.angle_beta   90.00
_cell.angle_gamma   90.00
#
_symmetry.space_group_name_H-M   'P 1'
#
loop_
_entity.id
_entity.type
_entity.pdbx_description
1 polymer ?
#
loop_
_entity_poly.entity_id
_entity_poly.type
_entity_poly.pdbx_seq_one_letter_code
_entity_poly.pdbx_strand_id
1 'polypeptide(L)' 'AGTGKIWLDELRCTGTERSIFDCPHGGIEVHNCNHGEDVGVSCA' A
#
# COMPACT_ATOMS: atom_id res chain seq x y z
N ALA A 1 7.85 -3.73 -12.52
CA ALA A 1 6.48 -4.16 -12.19
C ALA A 1 6.58 -5.42 -11.37
N GLY A 2 5.92 -5.46 -10.21
CA GLY A 2 5.79 -6.68 -9.42
C GLY A 2 4.92 -7.74 -10.11
N THR A 3 4.70 -8.85 -9.41
CA THR A 3 3.81 -9.94 -9.81
C THR A 3 3.11 -10.49 -8.58
N GLY A 4 1.88 -10.97 -8.72
CA GLY A 4 1.13 -11.62 -7.64
C GLY A 4 0.02 -10.75 -7.08
N LYS A 5 -0.19 -10.82 -5.76
CA LYS A 5 -1.23 -10.05 -5.08
C LYS A 5 -0.77 -8.61 -4.84
N ILE A 6 -1.65 -7.65 -5.08
CA ILE A 6 -1.50 -6.28 -4.61
C ILE A 6 -2.25 -6.20 -3.28
N TRP A 7 -1.53 -5.81 -2.23
CA TRP A 7 -2.04 -5.94 -0.86
C TRP A 7 -2.86 -4.74 -0.39
N LEU A 8 -2.45 -3.55 -0.80
CA LEU A 8 -2.94 -2.29 -0.26
C LEU A 8 -3.07 -1.26 -1.38
N ASP A 9 -4.08 -0.40 -1.25
CA ASP A 9 -4.38 0.73 -2.11
C ASP A 9 -4.98 1.86 -1.26
N GLU A 10 -4.85 3.10 -1.73
CA GLU A 10 -5.33 4.32 -1.07
C GLU A 10 -4.94 4.44 0.42
N LEU A 11 -3.67 4.24 0.75
CA LEU A 11 -3.18 4.41 2.12
C LEU A 11 -3.31 5.86 2.59
N ARG A 12 -3.97 6.08 3.73
CA ARG A 12 -4.16 7.40 4.35
C ARG A 12 -3.52 7.48 5.73
N CYS A 13 -2.23 7.13 5.79
CA CYS A 13 -1.45 7.15 7.03
C CYS A 13 -1.37 8.55 7.66
N THR A 14 -1.33 8.61 8.98
CA THR A 14 -1.10 9.80 9.81
C THR A 14 0.40 10.06 10.05
N GLY A 15 1.23 9.04 9.88
CA GLY A 15 2.68 9.09 10.09
C GLY A 15 3.14 8.58 11.46
N THR A 16 2.24 8.03 12.27
CA THR A 16 2.56 7.48 13.61
C THR A 16 2.24 5.99 13.74
N GLU A 17 1.72 5.39 12.68
CA GLU A 17 1.45 3.96 12.58
C GLU A 17 2.74 3.14 12.74
N ARG A 18 2.61 1.93 13.31
CA ARG A 18 3.75 1.02 13.47
C ARG A 18 3.95 0.14 12.25
N SER A 19 2.87 -0.11 11.51
CA SER A 19 2.85 -0.90 10.29
C SER A 19 2.04 -0.17 9.22
N ILE A 20 2.40 -0.37 7.95
CA ILE A 20 1.61 0.15 6.82
C ILE A 20 0.20 -0.45 6.76
N PHE A 21 0.01 -1.64 7.34
CA PHE A 21 -1.30 -2.30 7.49
C PHE A 21 -2.18 -1.66 8.57
N ASP A 22 -1.62 -0.79 9.43
CA ASP A 22 -2.40 -0.07 10.44
C ASP A 22 -2.97 1.25 9.88
N CYS A 23 -2.49 1.70 8.71
CA CYS A 23 -2.99 2.91 8.09
C CYS A 23 -4.44 2.71 7.61
N PRO A 24 -5.31 3.73 7.70
CA PRO A 24 -6.62 3.68 7.06
C PRO A 24 -6.49 3.37 5.55
N HIS A 25 -7.22 2.34 5.10
CA HIS A 25 -7.24 1.85 3.72
C HIS A 25 -8.58 1.15 3.42
N GLY A 26 -8.86 0.89 2.13
CA GLY A 26 -10.11 0.26 1.68
C GLY A 26 -10.30 -1.21 2.08
N GLY A 27 -9.22 -1.91 2.42
CA GLY A 27 -9.21 -3.32 2.81
C GLY A 27 -8.00 -4.05 2.20
N ILE A 28 -7.70 -5.25 2.69
CA ILE A 28 -6.61 -6.08 2.15
C ILE A 28 -7.07 -6.69 0.82
N GLU A 29 -6.22 -6.61 -0.21
CA GLU A 29 -6.53 -7.06 -1.58
C GLU A 29 -7.76 -6.35 -2.20
N VAL A 30 -8.18 -5.21 -1.62
CA VAL A 30 -9.22 -4.33 -2.17
C VAL A 30 -8.55 -3.17 -2.87
N HIS A 31 -8.38 -3.28 -4.17
CA HIS A 31 -7.70 -2.29 -5.00
C HIS A 31 -8.26 -2.28 -6.43
N ASN A 32 -8.02 -1.20 -7.17
CA ASN A 32 -8.21 -1.16 -8.62
C ASN A 32 -6.88 -1.04 -9.39
N CYS A 33 -5.74 -1.12 -8.68
CA CYS A 33 -4.41 -0.98 -9.25
C CYS A 33 -3.96 -2.19 -10.08
N ASN A 34 -2.94 -1.95 -10.92
CA ASN A 34 -2.09 -2.95 -11.54
C ASN A 34 -0.61 -2.78 -11.11
N HIS A 35 0.24 -3.76 -11.40
CA HIS A 35 1.66 -3.73 -10.99
C HIS A 35 2.54 -2.65 -11.66
N GLY A 36 1.99 -1.89 -12.62
CA GLY A 36 2.59 -0.65 -13.11
C GLY A 36 2.48 0.50 -12.12
N GLU A 37 1.61 0.39 -11.11
CA GLU A 37 1.35 1.39 -10.07
C GLU A 37 2.00 1.04 -8.72
N ASP A 38 2.76 -0.06 -8.66
CA ASP A 38 3.49 -0.47 -7.45
C ASP A 38 4.42 0.66 -6.97
N VAL A 39 4.34 0.97 -5.67
CA VAL A 39 5.14 2.04 -5.04
C VAL A 39 6.43 1.51 -4.42
N GLY A 40 7.47 2.33 -4.42
CA GLY A 40 8.72 2.11 -3.69
C GLY A 40 9.12 3.34 -2.87
N VAL A 41 9.86 3.13 -1.77
CA VAL A 41 10.36 4.21 -0.90
C VAL A 41 11.87 4.05 -0.67
N SER A 42 12.53 5.15 -0.32
CA SER A 42 13.92 5.18 0.11
C SER A 42 14.02 5.85 1.47
N CYS A 43 14.83 5.29 2.36
CA CYS A 43 15.04 5.79 3.72
C CYS A 43 16.34 6.60 3.80
N ALA A 44 16.39 7.54 4.75
CA ALA A 44 17.58 8.34 5.06
C ALA A 44 18.58 7.60 5.95
#